data_AF-A0A1F4DJ92-F1
#
_entry.id   AF-A0A1F4DJ92-F1
#
_cell.length_a   1.000
_cell.length_b   1.000
_cell.length_c   1.000
_cell.angle_alpha   90.00
_cell.angle_beta   90.00
_cell.angle_gamma   90.00
#
_symmetry.space_group_name_H-M   'P 1'
#
loop_
_entity.id
_entity.type
_entity.pdbx_description
1 polymer ?
#
loop_
_entity_poly.entity_id
_entity_poly.type
_entity_poly.pdbx_seq_one_letter_code
_entity_poly.pdbx_strand_id
1 'polypeptide(L)' 'MNSGFGFAGPAHLPKPIVERLNAALVKAVQDPANRKLLIENGADPVGSTPEEHDAFNRSQVARWLKVAKEAGITPE' A
#
# COMPACT_ATOMS: atom_id res chain seq x y z
N MET A 1 -9.46 -8.80 8.31
CA MET A 1 -9.86 -7.61 7.53
C MET A 1 -8.70 -6.63 7.56
N ASN A 2 -7.78 -6.69 6.58
CA ASN A 2 -6.70 -5.70 6.52
C ASN A 2 -7.06 -4.63 5.49
N SER A 3 -6.97 -3.37 5.91
CA SER A 3 -6.99 -2.17 5.10
C SER A 3 -5.62 -1.51 5.27
N GLY A 4 -5.05 -0.98 4.19
CA GLY A 4 -3.67 -0.48 4.20
C GLY A 4 -3.52 0.73 3.30
N PHE A 5 -2.53 1.57 3.63
CA PHE A 5 -2.12 2.71 2.85
C PHE A 5 -0.84 2.39 2.07
N GLY A 6 -0.57 3.15 1.02
CA GLY A 6 0.61 2.97 0.19
C GLY A 6 0.92 4.19 -0.66
N PHE A 7 2.04 4.13 -1.37
CA PHE A 7 2.49 5.18 -2.28
C PHE A 7 2.38 4.68 -3.72
N ALA A 8 1.91 5.58 -4.60
CA ALA A 8 1.87 5.35 -6.03
C ALA A 8 2.57 6.49 -6.76
N GLY A 9 3.20 6.18 -7.89
CA GLY A 9 3.77 7.15 -8.82
C GLY A 9 3.06 7.11 -10.18
N PRO A 10 3.45 7.99 -11.12
CA PRO A 10 2.95 7.95 -12.49
C PRO A 10 3.13 6.57 -13.14
N ALA A 11 2.22 6.23 -14.04
CA ALA A 11 2.36 5.04 -14.87
C ALA A 11 3.67 5.09 -15.67
N HIS A 12 4.29 3.93 -15.87
CA HIS A 12 5.52 3.76 -16.64
C HIS A 12 6.76 4.50 -16.11
N LEU A 13 6.80 4.82 -14.81
CA LEU A 13 8.04 5.24 -14.17
C LEU A 13 9.18 4.24 -14.47
N PRO A 14 10.37 4.71 -14.88
CA PRO A 14 11.52 3.84 -15.08
C PRO A 14 11.86 3.02 -13.83
N LYS A 15 12.11 1.72 -14.02
CA LYS A 15 12.41 0.78 -12.92
C LYS A 15 13.47 1.29 -11.93
N PRO A 16 14.61 1.89 -12.36
CA PRO A 16 15.60 2.41 -11.40
C PRO A 16 15.07 3.52 -10.49
N ILE A 17 14.09 4.31 -10.93
CA ILE A 17 13.46 5.36 -10.11
C ILE A 17 12.53 4.71 -9.09
N VAL A 18 11.75 3.72 -9.50
CA VAL A 18 10.87 2.95 -8.60
C VAL A 18 11.68 2.29 -7.50
N GLU A 19 12.78 1.63 -7.85
CA GLU A 19 13.67 0.97 -6.89
C GLU A 19 14.27 1.95 -5.89
N ARG A 20 14.75 3.11 -6.37
CA ARG A 20 15.31 4.15 -5.50
C ARG A 20 14.28 4.72 -4.53
N LEU A 21 13.06 4.97 -5.00
CA LEU A 21 11.97 5.45 -4.15
C LEU A 21 11.55 4.41 -3.13
N ASN A 22 11.37 3.15 -3.55
CA ASN A 22 11.04 2.06 -2.64
C ASN A 22 12.09 1.89 -1.55
N ALA A 23 13.38 1.88 -1.89
CA ALA A 23 14.45 1.76 -0.92
C ALA A 23 14.42 2.89 0.13
N ALA A 24 14.16 4.12 -0.29
CA ALA A 24 14.02 5.26 0.62
C ALA A 24 12.78 5.13 1.54
N LEU A 25 11.65 4.71 0.99
CA LEU A 25 10.40 4.51 1.74
C LEU A 25 10.52 3.37 2.76
N VAL A 26 11.10 2.24 2.36
CA VAL A 26 11.36 1.10 3.26
C VAL A 26 12.26 1.54 4.40
N LYS A 27 13.34 2.26 4.11
CA LYS A 27 14.23 2.81 5.16
C LYS A 27 13.47 3.74 6.11
N ALA A 28 12.62 4.63 5.58
CA ALA A 28 11.85 5.56 6.41
C ALA A 28 10.85 4.84 7.31
N VAL A 29 10.14 3.84 6.79
CA VAL A 29 9.17 3.02 7.55
C VAL A 29 9.88 2.10 8.55
N GLN A 30 11.14 1.74 8.33
CA GLN A 30 11.94 0.94 9.26
C GLN A 30 12.64 1.75 10.34
N ASP A 31 12.74 3.07 10.18
CA ASP A 31 13.31 3.95 11.20
C ASP A 31 12.55 3.81 12.54
N PRO A 32 13.24 3.59 13.68
CA PRO A 32 12.58 3.31 14.94
C PRO A 32 11.60 4.39 15.41
N ALA A 33 11.88 5.67 15.16
CA ALA A 33 11.00 6.76 15.56
C ALA A 33 9.72 6.76 14.72
N ASN A 34 9.85 6.55 13.41
CA ASN A 34 8.70 6.44 12.51
C ASN A 34 7.87 5.18 12.80
N ARG A 35 8.52 4.03 13.03
CA ARG A 35 7.81 2.79 13.40
C ARG A 35 6.99 2.97 14.65
N LYS A 36 7.59 3.55 15.70
CA LYS A 36 6.91 3.82 16.96
C LYS A 36 5.68 4.70 16.72
N LEU A 37 5.87 5.82 16.01
CA LEU A 37 4.77 6.74 15.70
C LEU A 37 3.63 6.05 14.93
N LEU A 38 3.96 5.25 13.90
CA LEU A 38 2.95 4.54 13.11
C LEU A 38 2.16 3.54 13.95
N ILE A 39 2.85 2.77 14.80
CA ILE A 39 2.22 1.80 15.72
C ILE A 39 1.34 2.52 16.75
N GLU A 40 1.80 3.63 17.32
CA GLU A 40 1.02 4.45 18.26
C GLU A 40 -0.25 5.03 17.63
N ASN A 41 -0.25 5.23 16.30
CA ASN A 41 -1.41 5.66 15.53
C ASN A 41 -2.25 4.48 14.97
N GLY A 42 -1.99 3.25 15.42
CA GLY A 42 -2.77 2.06 15.05
C GLY A 42 -2.45 1.49 13.67
N ALA A 43 -1.35 1.92 13.03
CA ALA A 43 -0.88 1.35 11.78
C ALA A 43 0.07 0.17 12.03
N ASP A 44 0.11 -0.77 11.08
CA ASP A 44 1.13 -1.81 11.01
C ASP A 44 2.18 -1.41 9.94
N PRO A 45 3.38 -0.95 10.33
CA PRO A 45 4.40 -0.48 9.40
C PRO A 45 5.03 -1.63 8.62
N VAL A 46 4.59 -1.78 7.36
CA VAL A 46 5.09 -2.75 6.38
C VAL A 46 6.06 -2.08 5.41
N GLY A 47 7.24 -2.67 5.22
CA GLY A 47 8.22 -2.26 4.19
C GLY A 47 8.26 -3.27 3.05
N SER A 48 7.22 -3.29 2.21
CA SER A 48 7.12 -4.25 1.10
C SER A 48 7.91 -3.83 -0.14
N THR A 49 8.12 -4.77 -1.04
CA THR A 49 8.53 -4.51 -2.43
C THR A 49 7.40 -3.84 -3.23
N PRO A 50 7.72 -3.19 -4.37
CA PRO A 50 6.70 -2.66 -5.28
C PRO A 50 5.73 -3.75 -5.79
N GLU A 51 6.25 -4.94 -6.09
CA GLU A 51 5.48 -6.07 -6.62
C GLU A 51 4.51 -6.63 -5.57
N GLU A 52 4.95 -6.77 -4.32
CA GLU A 52 4.09 -7.17 -3.20
C GLU A 52 2.98 -6.14 -2.96
N HIS A 53 3.30 -4.85 -3.09
CA HIS A 53 2.30 -3.79 -2.93
C HIS A 53 1.26 -3.81 -4.06
N ASP A 54 1.68 -3.99 -5.32
CA ASP A 54 0.76 -4.13 -6.45
C ASP A 54 -0.16 -5.35 -6.29
N ALA A 55 0.40 -6.49 -5.87
CA ALA A 55 -0.36 -7.70 -5.60
C ALA A 55 -1.41 -7.49 -4.48
N PHE A 56 -1.01 -6.84 -3.38
CA PHE A 56 -1.93 -6.47 -2.31
C PHE A 56 -3.04 -5.57 -2.84
N ASN A 57 -2.71 -4.49 -3.55
CA ASN A 57 -3.70 -3.55 -4.08
C ASN A 57 -4.71 -4.24 -5.02
N ARG A 58 -4.25 -5.09 -5.94
CA ARG A 58 -5.14 -5.87 -6.83
C ARG A 58 -6.07 -6.79 -6.05
N SER A 59 -5.57 -7.44 -4.99
CA SER A 59 -6.39 -8.31 -4.15
C SER A 59 -7.49 -7.53 -3.41
N GLN A 60 -7.18 -6.32 -2.97
CA GLN A 60 -8.12 -5.44 -2.26
C GLN A 60 -9.19 -4.93 -3.22
N VAL A 61 -8.81 -4.50 -4.42
CA VAL A 61 -9.76 -4.11 -5.48
C VAL A 61 -10.69 -5.27 -5.80
N ALA A 62 -10.17 -6.46 -6.05
CA ALA A 62 -10.99 -7.63 -6.35
C ALA A 62 -11.97 -7.97 -5.22
N ARG A 63 -11.51 -7.93 -3.96
CA ARG A 63 -12.35 -8.18 -2.78
C ARG A 63 -13.48 -7.15 -2.68
N TRP A 64 -13.16 -5.87 -2.78
CA TRP A 64 -14.15 -4.81 -2.57
C TRP A 64 -15.13 -4.67 -3.72
N LEU A 65 -14.73 -4.96 -4.96
CA LEU A 65 -15.65 -5.08 -6.09
C LEU A 65 -16.69 -6.19 -5.86
N LYS A 66 -16.26 -7.34 -5.34
CA LYS A 66 -17.18 -8.43 -4.99
C LYS A 66 -18.19 -8.00 -3.92
N VAL A 67 -17.71 -7.37 -2.84
CA VAL A 67 -18.57 -6.87 -1.76
C VAL A 67 -19.57 -5.83 -2.28
N ALA A 68 -19.13 -4.86 -3.08
CA ALA A 68 -20.01 -3.83 -3.64
C ALA A 68 -21.13 -4.45 -4.49
N LYS A 69 -20.77 -5.44 -5.33
CA LYS A 69 -21.75 -6.15 -6.17
C LYS A 69 -22.77 -6.93 -5.33
N GLU A 70 -22.32 -7.64 -4.30
CA GLU A 70 -23.19 -8.42 -3.41
C GLU A 70 -24.12 -7.52 -2.57
N ALA A 71 -23.64 -6.32 -2.22
CA ALA A 71 -24.42 -5.33 -1.46
C ALA A 71 -25.30 -4.41 -2.33
N GLY A 72 -25.25 -4.54 -3.66
CA GLY A 72 -26.00 -3.67 -4.57
C GLY A 72 -25.55 -2.20 -4.58
N ILE A 73 -24.30 -1.93 -4.22
CA ILE A 73 -23.73 -0.58 -4.16
C ILE A 73 -23.29 -0.17 -5.58
N THR A 74 -23.75 0.99 -6.04
CA THR A 74 -23.34 1.59 -7.31
C THR A 74 -22.66 2.94 -7.08
N PRO A 75 -21.77 3.38 -8.00
CA PRO A 75 -21.36 4.78 -8.06
C PRO A 75 -22.59 5.68 -8.18
N GLU A 76 -22.48 6.88 -7.62
CA GLU A 76 -23.49 7.94 -7.71
C GLU A 76 -23.41 8.72 -9.03
#